data_AF-A0A1X7J620-F1
#
_entry.id   AF-A0A1X7J620-F1
#
_cell.length_a   1.000
_cell.length_b   1.000
_cell.length_c   1.000
_cell.angle_alpha   90.00
_cell.angle_beta   90.00
_cell.angle_gamma   90.00
#
_symmetry.space_group_name_H-M   'P 1'
#
loop_
_entity.id
_entity.type
_entity.pdbx_description
1 polymer ?
#
loop_
_entity_poly.entity_id
_entity_poly.type
_entity_poly.pdbx_seq_one_letter_code
_entity_poly.pdbx_strand_id
1 'polypeptide(L)'
;MGGMKNLSRACMALVFAIAANVFAEDVVAMASNGSTVILHDNGRWEYHQNNSRIRDVRESAIPEDAKFNVMVEYESPDRVRKNVRLAMEAEYATEQEIRDSLRAVPQGGYIYFQVKTSQIKKGFPRKLTYSLYDGGKKPIFTKTAYDTEAVPSEQRGVSNLMVVPVYGHPKSNVMLARVQARDGMETLDIDIPVR
;
A
#
# COMPACT_ATOMS: atom_id res chain seq x y z
N MET A 1 8.14 79.00 50.93
CA MET A 1 8.65 77.61 51.01
C MET A 1 7.61 76.68 50.39
N GLY A 2 7.89 76.00 49.28
CA GLY A 2 6.87 75.10 48.66
C GLY A 2 7.26 74.35 47.38
N GLY A 3 8.45 74.51 46.82
CA GLY A 3 8.79 73.96 45.49
C GLY A 3 9.42 72.57 45.42
N MET A 4 9.84 71.96 46.54
CA MET A 4 10.72 70.77 46.50
C MET A 4 10.01 69.40 46.62
N LYS A 5 8.70 69.34 46.86
CA LYS A 5 7.99 68.05 47.06
C LYS A 5 7.50 67.38 45.77
N ASN A 6 7.44 68.11 44.66
CA ASN A 6 6.84 67.59 43.42
C ASN A 6 7.85 66.94 42.46
N LEU A 7 9.14 67.32 42.51
CA LEU A 7 10.18 66.71 41.65
C LEU A 7 10.49 65.25 42.03
N SER A 8 10.43 64.91 43.33
CA SER A 8 10.70 63.55 43.82
C SER A 8 9.64 62.55 43.35
N ARG A 9 8.36 62.93 43.32
CA ARG A 9 7.27 62.07 42.84
C ARG A 9 7.30 61.85 41.33
N ALA A 10 7.66 62.88 40.56
CA ALA A 10 7.77 62.78 39.11
C ALA A 10 8.94 61.87 38.67
N CYS A 11 10.10 61.95 39.34
CA CYS A 11 11.23 61.05 39.08
C CYS A 11 10.91 59.60 39.48
N MET A 12 10.19 59.38 40.59
CA MET A 12 9.79 58.04 41.02
C MET A 12 8.78 57.40 40.07
N ALA A 13 7.84 58.19 39.53
CA ALA A 13 6.89 57.73 38.52
C ALA A 13 7.57 57.38 37.18
N LEU A 14 8.60 58.15 36.78
CA LEU A 14 9.38 57.87 35.57
C LEU A 14 10.20 56.58 35.71
N VAL A 15 10.81 56.33 36.89
CA VAL A 15 11.56 55.10 37.17
C VAL A 15 10.63 53.88 37.20
N PHE A 16 9.42 54.00 37.75
CA PHE A 16 8.41 52.92 37.69
C PHE A 16 7.91 52.66 36.26
N ALA A 17 7.76 53.69 35.42
CA ALA A 17 7.37 53.53 34.02
C ALA A 17 8.46 52.90 33.14
N ILE A 18 9.74 53.16 33.44
CA ILE A 18 10.86 52.54 32.73
C ILE A 18 11.03 51.07 33.17
N ALA A 19 10.83 50.76 34.45
CA ALA A 19 10.90 49.39 34.97
C ALA A 19 9.75 48.49 34.47
N ALA A 20 8.58 49.06 34.16
CA ALA A 20 7.44 48.32 33.61
C ALA A 20 7.61 47.90 32.13
N ASN A 21 8.59 48.45 31.41
CA ASN A 21 8.86 48.11 30.00
C ASN A 21 9.94 47.02 29.82
N VAL A 22 10.47 46.44 30.91
CA VAL A 22 11.58 45.46 30.86
C VAL A 22 11.09 44.01 30.89
N PHE A 23 9.79 43.76 31.08
CA PHE A 23 9.23 42.40 31.13
C PHE A 23 8.06 42.23 30.17
N ALA A 24 8.35 42.31 28.88
CA ALA A 24 7.57 41.64 27.85
C ALA A 24 8.50 40.53 27.33
N GLU A 25 8.35 39.34 27.90
CA GLU A 25 8.97 38.12 27.38
C GLU A 25 7.84 37.28 26.82
N ASP A 26 8.06 36.68 25.64
CA ASP A 26 7.13 35.77 25.01
C ASP A 26 6.63 34.70 26.01
N VAL A 27 5.32 34.67 26.24
CA VAL A 27 4.73 33.70 27.18
C VAL A 27 4.51 32.39 26.43
N VAL A 28 5.31 31.38 26.77
CA VAL A 28 5.20 30.03 26.22
C VAL A 28 4.39 29.14 27.17
N ALA A 29 3.30 28.55 26.66
CA ALA A 29 2.48 27.58 27.38
C ALA A 29 2.35 26.28 26.58
N MET A 30 2.47 25.14 27.26
CA MET A 30 2.25 23.82 26.66
C MET A 30 0.85 23.33 27.01
N ALA A 31 0.03 23.06 26.00
CA ALA A 31 -1.31 22.53 26.20
C ALA A 31 -1.28 21.01 26.49
N SER A 32 -2.34 20.48 27.10
CA SER A 32 -2.45 19.07 27.50
C SER A 32 -2.37 18.07 26.32
N ASN A 33 -2.60 18.53 25.09
CA ASN A 33 -2.45 17.77 23.86
C ASN A 33 -1.00 17.82 23.28
N GLY A 34 -0.06 18.44 23.98
CA GLY A 34 1.34 18.58 23.58
C GLY A 34 1.61 19.67 22.53
N SER A 35 0.62 20.51 22.19
CA SER A 35 0.87 21.71 21.37
C SER A 35 1.51 22.82 22.20
N THR A 36 2.31 23.64 21.54
CA THR A 36 2.97 24.81 22.14
C THR A 36 2.24 26.06 21.67
N VAL A 37 1.87 26.90 22.61
CA VAL A 37 1.26 28.21 22.37
C VAL A 37 2.25 29.28 22.81
N ILE A 38 2.53 30.23 21.93
CA ILE A 38 3.41 31.37 22.19
C ILE A 38 2.57 32.64 22.07
N LEU A 39 2.49 33.41 23.16
CA LEU A 39 1.97 34.78 23.12
C LEU A 39 3.16 35.72 22.96
N HIS A 40 3.20 36.38 21.81
CA HIS A 40 4.19 37.40 21.50
C HIS A 40 3.86 38.71 22.22
N ASP A 41 4.88 39.50 22.49
CA ASP A 41 4.76 40.82 23.15
C ASP A 41 3.85 41.80 22.39
N ASN A 42 3.65 41.59 21.09
CA ASN A 42 2.75 42.38 20.24
C ASN A 42 1.28 41.90 20.29
N GLY A 43 0.94 40.97 21.19
CA GLY A 43 -0.40 40.42 21.35
C GLY A 43 -0.77 39.35 20.31
N ARG A 44 0.17 38.94 19.46
CA ARG A 44 -0.02 37.84 18.50
C ARG A 44 0.08 36.50 19.21
N TRP A 45 -0.88 35.62 18.92
CA TRP A 45 -0.82 34.23 19.35
C TRP A 45 -0.27 33.37 18.21
N GLU A 46 0.75 32.57 18.48
CA GLU A 46 1.26 31.53 17.59
C GLU A 46 0.99 30.15 18.19
N TYR A 47 0.42 29.27 17.36
CA TYR A 47 0.05 27.90 17.73
C TYR A 47 0.92 26.91 16.97
N HIS A 48 1.79 26.20 17.68
CA HIS A 48 2.60 25.11 17.15
C HIS A 48 1.98 23.76 17.52
N GLN A 49 1.35 23.12 16.55
CA GLN A 49 0.88 21.75 16.71
C GLN A 49 2.08 20.79 16.70
N ASN A 50 2.18 19.95 17.72
CA ASN A 50 3.19 18.91 17.75
C ASN A 50 2.80 17.78 16.78
N ASN A 51 3.34 17.87 15.56
CA ASN A 51 3.07 16.91 14.49
C ASN A 51 3.95 15.66 14.57
N SER A 52 4.75 15.46 15.63
CA SER A 52 5.64 14.29 15.76
C SER A 52 4.90 12.93 15.77
N ARG A 53 3.59 12.94 16.10
CA ARG A 53 2.72 11.75 16.08
C ARG A 53 1.84 11.65 14.85
N ILE A 54 1.86 12.65 13.96
CA ILE A 54 1.10 12.61 12.71
C ILE A 54 1.92 11.76 11.74
N ARG A 55 1.47 10.52 11.52
CA ARG A 55 2.03 9.64 10.50
C ARG A 55 1.78 10.27 9.14
N ASP A 56 2.84 10.68 8.46
CA ASP A 56 2.73 11.24 7.11
C ASP A 56 2.16 10.14 6.19
N VAL A 57 0.91 10.31 5.73
CA VAL A 57 0.19 9.33 4.90
C VAL A 57 0.56 9.52 3.42
N ARG A 58 1.79 9.97 3.13
CA ARG A 58 2.31 10.06 1.77
C ARG A 58 2.65 8.66 1.28
N GLU A 59 2.31 8.38 0.03
CA GLU A 59 2.62 7.10 -0.64
C GLU A 59 4.13 6.77 -0.65
N SER A 60 4.97 7.80 -0.56
CA SER A 60 6.43 7.70 -0.42
C SER A 60 6.91 7.26 0.97
N ALA A 61 6.08 7.36 2.01
CA ALA A 61 6.41 7.02 3.39
C ALA A 61 5.98 5.59 3.79
N ILE A 62 5.37 4.84 2.87
CA ILE A 62 5.09 3.41 3.07
C ILE A 62 6.43 2.67 3.01
N PRO A 63 6.86 1.97 4.09
CA PRO A 63 8.07 1.16 4.07
C PRO A 63 8.04 0.21 2.87
N GLU A 64 9.14 0.04 2.14
CA GLU A 64 9.18 -0.81 0.96
C GLU A 64 8.75 -2.25 1.25
N ASP A 65 9.00 -2.71 2.47
CA ASP A 65 8.64 -4.01 3.01
C ASP A 65 7.16 -4.12 3.45
N ALA A 66 6.40 -3.02 3.35
CA ALA A 66 4.94 -2.99 3.39
C ALA A 66 4.30 -2.85 2.00
N LYS A 67 5.08 -2.53 0.95
CA LYS A 67 4.57 -2.48 -0.43
C LYS A 67 4.35 -3.90 -0.95
N PHE A 68 3.10 -4.20 -1.28
CA PHE A 68 2.69 -5.50 -1.79
C PHE A 68 2.74 -5.46 -3.32
N ASN A 69 3.75 -6.09 -3.92
CA ASN A 69 3.94 -6.11 -5.37
C ASN A 69 3.59 -7.50 -5.92
N VAL A 70 2.43 -7.62 -6.55
CA VAL A 70 2.02 -8.82 -7.28
C VAL A 70 2.34 -8.64 -8.75
N MET A 71 2.99 -9.63 -9.32
CA MET A 71 3.19 -9.76 -10.77
C MET A 71 2.13 -10.71 -11.29
N VAL A 72 1.60 -10.45 -12.48
CA VAL A 72 0.64 -11.34 -13.12
C VAL A 72 1.19 -11.79 -14.45
N GLU A 73 1.29 -13.10 -14.63
CA GLU A 73 1.75 -13.73 -15.86
C GLU A 73 0.60 -14.49 -16.52
N TYR A 74 0.43 -14.29 -17.83
CA TYR A 74 -0.55 -15.00 -18.64
C TYR A 74 0.15 -16.04 -19.52
N GLU A 75 -0.32 -17.28 -19.45
CA GLU A 75 0.12 -18.34 -20.33
C GLU A 75 -0.99 -18.73 -21.31
N SER A 76 -0.71 -18.54 -22.60
CA SER A 76 -1.69 -18.78 -23.66
C SER A 76 -2.03 -20.26 -23.80
N PRO A 77 -3.28 -20.60 -24.18
CA PRO A 77 -3.73 -21.99 -24.30
C PRO A 77 -2.88 -22.80 -25.29
N ASP A 78 -2.40 -22.17 -26.37
CA ASP A 78 -1.54 -22.84 -27.37
C ASP A 78 -0.18 -23.22 -26.80
N ARG A 79 0.40 -22.33 -25.99
CA ARG A 79 1.68 -22.59 -25.30
C ARG A 79 1.50 -23.71 -24.28
N VAL A 80 0.42 -23.66 -23.49
CA VAL A 80 0.10 -24.71 -22.50
C VAL A 80 -0.07 -26.07 -23.18
N ARG A 81 -0.85 -26.14 -24.27
CA ARG A 81 -1.04 -27.40 -25.03
C ARG A 81 0.27 -27.95 -25.58
N LYS A 82 1.14 -27.07 -26.10
CA LYS A 82 2.47 -27.47 -26.56
C LYS A 82 3.31 -28.01 -25.41
N ASN A 83 3.33 -27.34 -24.27
CA ASN A 83 4.09 -27.76 -23.09
C ASN A 83 3.60 -29.10 -22.53
N VAL A 84 2.28 -29.27 -22.40
CA VAL A 84 1.67 -30.54 -21.97
C VAL A 84 2.02 -31.68 -22.93
N ARG A 85 1.93 -31.42 -24.24
CA ARG A 85 2.30 -32.43 -25.25
C ARG A 85 3.76 -32.84 -25.11
N LEU A 86 4.67 -31.88 -25.03
CA LEU A 86 6.11 -32.15 -24.88
C LEU A 86 6.43 -32.91 -23.58
N ALA A 87 5.76 -32.57 -22.48
CA ALA A 87 5.94 -33.27 -21.20
C ALA A 87 5.49 -34.74 -21.29
N MET A 88 4.30 -34.99 -21.86
CA MET A 88 3.78 -36.35 -22.02
C MET A 88 4.58 -37.19 -23.02
N GLU A 89 5.09 -36.55 -24.09
CA GLU A 89 6.00 -37.19 -25.04
C GLU A 89 7.34 -37.57 -24.36
N ALA A 90 7.85 -36.73 -23.47
CA ALA A 90 9.05 -37.04 -22.68
C ALA A 90 8.81 -38.18 -21.67
N GLU A 91 7.59 -38.33 -21.17
CA GLU A 91 7.16 -39.43 -20.31
C GLU A 91 6.82 -40.73 -21.07
N TYR A 92 7.00 -40.75 -22.40
CA TYR A 92 6.65 -41.88 -23.27
C TYR A 92 5.17 -42.30 -23.21
N ALA A 93 4.27 -41.35 -22.97
CA ALA A 93 2.83 -41.59 -22.95
C ALA A 93 2.29 -41.98 -24.33
N THR A 94 1.16 -42.70 -24.35
CA THR A 94 0.49 -43.08 -25.60
C THR A 94 -0.24 -41.90 -26.25
N GLU A 95 -0.42 -41.94 -27.56
CA GLU A 95 -1.13 -40.88 -28.32
C GLU A 95 -2.57 -40.64 -27.80
N GLN A 96 -3.18 -41.67 -27.19
CA GLN A 96 -4.52 -41.56 -26.61
C GLN A 96 -4.50 -40.78 -25.29
N GLU A 97 -3.54 -41.05 -24.42
CA GLU A 97 -3.34 -40.32 -23.15
C GLU A 97 -2.97 -38.85 -23.40
N ILE A 98 -2.18 -38.57 -24.44
CA ILE A 98 -1.86 -37.21 -24.86
C ILE A 98 -3.14 -36.45 -25.24
N ARG A 99 -4.02 -37.05 -26.05
CA ARG A 99 -5.28 -36.39 -26.43
C ARG A 99 -6.20 -36.13 -25.25
N ASP A 100 -6.31 -37.09 -24.34
CA ASP A 100 -7.16 -36.95 -23.17
C ASP A 100 -6.63 -35.85 -22.23
N SER A 101 -5.31 -35.75 -22.08
CA SER A 101 -4.66 -34.68 -21.31
C SER A 101 -4.86 -33.31 -21.96
N LEU A 102 -4.76 -33.22 -23.29
CA LEU A 102 -4.99 -31.99 -24.04
C LEU A 102 -6.43 -31.48 -23.94
N ARG A 103 -7.42 -32.36 -23.72
CA ARG A 103 -8.82 -31.97 -23.47
C ARG A 103 -9.02 -31.34 -22.09
N ALA A 104 -8.18 -31.67 -21.11
CA ALA A 104 -8.23 -31.09 -19.78
C ALA A 104 -7.66 -29.66 -19.73
N VAL A 105 -6.95 -29.22 -20.78
CA VAL A 105 -6.33 -27.88 -20.84
C VAL A 105 -7.41 -26.80 -20.97
N PRO A 106 -7.39 -25.76 -20.12
CA PRO A 106 -8.35 -24.64 -20.19
C PRO A 106 -8.25 -23.88 -21.52
N GLN A 107 -9.40 -23.53 -22.10
CA GLN A 107 -9.45 -22.88 -23.43
C GLN A 107 -8.88 -21.46 -23.44
N GLY A 108 -8.92 -20.77 -22.29
CA GLY A 108 -8.37 -19.44 -22.09
C GLY A 108 -6.99 -19.44 -21.44
N GLY A 109 -6.35 -20.60 -21.26
CA GLY A 109 -5.02 -20.71 -20.67
C GLY A 109 -5.00 -20.56 -19.14
N TYR A 110 -3.84 -20.16 -18.61
CA TYR A 110 -3.60 -19.98 -17.18
C TYR A 110 -3.15 -18.55 -16.86
N ILE A 111 -3.56 -18.08 -15.68
CA ILE A 111 -3.09 -16.83 -15.11
C ILE A 111 -2.40 -17.13 -13.78
N TYR A 112 -1.15 -16.68 -13.67
CA TYR A 112 -0.31 -16.87 -12.50
C TYR A 112 -0.21 -15.54 -11.75
N PHE A 113 -0.71 -15.53 -10.53
CA PHE A 113 -0.43 -14.44 -9.58
C PHE A 113 0.86 -14.79 -8.86
N GLN A 114 1.88 -13.98 -9.06
CA GLN A 114 3.24 -14.21 -8.61
C GLN A 114 3.72 -13.12 -7.67
N VAL A 115 4.59 -13.50 -6.75
CA VAL A 115 5.26 -12.57 -5.84
C VAL A 115 6.71 -13.00 -5.66
N LYS A 116 7.60 -12.05 -5.38
CA LYS A 116 8.95 -12.40 -4.91
C LYS A 116 8.84 -13.15 -3.59
N THR A 117 9.47 -14.32 -3.49
CA THR A 117 9.42 -15.17 -2.29
C THR A 117 9.88 -14.42 -1.03
N SER A 118 10.80 -13.46 -1.18
CA SER A 118 11.27 -12.60 -0.08
C SER A 118 10.19 -11.71 0.53
N GLN A 119 9.08 -11.46 -0.16
CA GLN A 119 7.96 -10.68 0.36
C GLN A 119 7.02 -11.51 1.26
N ILE A 120 7.11 -12.85 1.22
CA ILE A 120 6.31 -13.73 2.07
C ILE A 120 7.01 -13.82 3.43
N LYS A 121 6.52 -13.03 4.40
CA LYS A 121 7.09 -12.97 5.74
C LYS A 121 6.57 -14.13 6.59
N LYS A 122 7.47 -14.99 7.08
CA LYS A 122 7.12 -16.06 8.01
C LYS A 122 6.53 -15.46 9.30
N GLY A 123 5.35 -15.93 9.71
CA GLY A 123 4.64 -15.46 10.90
C GLY A 123 3.71 -14.26 10.70
N PHE A 124 3.62 -13.71 9.49
CA PHE A 124 2.66 -12.65 9.16
C PHE A 124 1.83 -13.04 7.92
N PRO A 125 0.89 -14.00 8.06
CA PRO A 125 0.07 -14.44 6.94
C PRO A 125 -0.87 -13.33 6.48
N ARG A 126 -0.85 -13.02 5.19
CA ARG A 126 -1.78 -12.08 4.57
C ARG A 126 -2.87 -12.85 3.83
N LYS A 127 -4.12 -12.52 4.15
CA LYS A 127 -5.29 -13.00 3.42
C LYS A 127 -5.52 -12.10 2.20
N LEU A 128 -5.53 -12.71 1.02
CA LEU A 128 -5.64 -12.01 -0.25
C LEU A 128 -6.80 -12.58 -1.06
N THR A 129 -7.65 -11.70 -1.58
CA THR A 129 -8.74 -12.07 -2.49
C THR A 129 -8.33 -11.73 -3.92
N TYR A 130 -8.27 -12.75 -4.76
CA TYR A 130 -7.94 -12.64 -6.17
C TYR A 130 -9.22 -12.67 -6.98
N SER A 131 -9.43 -11.65 -7.80
CA SER A 131 -10.58 -11.54 -8.70
C SER A 131 -10.09 -11.29 -10.13
N LEU A 132 -10.77 -11.89 -11.10
CA LEU A 132 -10.44 -11.75 -12.52
C LEU A 132 -11.68 -11.26 -13.27
N TYR A 133 -11.51 -10.30 -14.18
CA TYR A 133 -12.60 -9.75 -15.00
C TYR A 133 -12.21 -9.77 -16.48
N ASP A 134 -13.17 -10.19 -17.32
CA ASP A 134 -13.06 -10.24 -18.79
C ASP A 134 -14.04 -9.23 -19.40
N GLY A 135 -13.63 -7.95 -19.43
CA GLY A 135 -14.39 -6.83 -20.03
C GLY A 135 -15.71 -6.44 -19.35
N GLY A 136 -16.14 -7.15 -18.31
CA GLY A 136 -17.41 -6.93 -17.60
C GLY A 136 -17.26 -6.49 -16.14
N LYS A 137 -18.38 -6.09 -15.51
CA LYS A 137 -18.44 -5.71 -14.09
C LYS A 137 -18.46 -6.91 -13.12
N LYS A 138 -18.77 -8.11 -13.63
CA LYS A 138 -18.82 -9.34 -12.84
C LYS A 138 -17.49 -10.09 -12.96
N PRO A 139 -16.88 -10.55 -11.86
CA PRO A 139 -15.67 -11.34 -11.93
C PRO A 139 -15.98 -12.72 -12.53
N ILE A 140 -15.12 -13.20 -13.42
CA ILE A 140 -15.14 -14.57 -13.95
C ILE A 140 -14.52 -15.57 -12.96
N PHE A 141 -13.70 -15.07 -12.04
CA PHE A 141 -13.10 -15.86 -10.98
C PHE A 141 -12.96 -15.00 -9.72
N THR A 142 -13.23 -15.59 -8.56
CA THR A 142 -12.94 -14.99 -7.26
C THR A 142 -12.53 -16.09 -6.29
N LYS A 143 -11.34 -15.96 -5.69
CA LYS A 143 -10.88 -16.89 -4.65
C LYS A 143 -10.04 -16.14 -3.64
N THR A 144 -10.22 -16.49 -2.37
CA THR A 144 -9.42 -15.98 -1.28
C THR A 144 -8.44 -17.05 -0.82
N ALA A 145 -7.18 -16.68 -0.66
CA ALA A 145 -6.13 -17.55 -0.17
C ALA A 145 -5.12 -16.76 0.68
N TYR A 146 -4.37 -17.48 1.51
CA TYR A 146 -3.28 -16.91 2.29
C TYR A 146 -1.98 -16.92 1.49
N ASP A 147 -1.12 -15.91 1.67
CA ASP A 147 0.21 -15.89 1.05
C ASP A 147 1.12 -17.03 1.52
N THR A 148 0.84 -17.65 2.66
CA THR A 148 1.52 -18.85 3.15
C THR A 148 1.19 -20.12 2.35
N GLU A 149 0.11 -20.12 1.57
CA GLU A 149 -0.27 -21.23 0.69
C GLU A 149 0.43 -21.15 -0.69
N ALA A 150 1.30 -20.16 -0.88
CA ALA A 150 2.01 -19.96 -2.14
C ALA A 150 2.94 -21.14 -2.45
N VAL A 151 2.90 -21.59 -3.71
CA VAL A 151 3.74 -22.68 -4.22
C VAL A 151 4.97 -22.06 -4.91
N PRO A 152 6.17 -22.66 -4.79
CA PRO A 152 7.32 -22.20 -5.57
C PRO A 152 7.00 -22.17 -7.08
N SER A 153 7.39 -21.09 -7.76
CA SER A 153 7.33 -21.02 -9.22
C SER A 153 8.56 -21.70 -9.84
N GLU A 154 8.52 -21.96 -11.15
CA GLU A 154 9.67 -22.42 -11.92
C GLU A 154 10.80 -21.37 -11.93
N GLN A 155 10.44 -20.09 -11.79
CA GLN A 155 11.40 -19.00 -11.68
C GLN A 155 12.01 -18.92 -10.27
N ARG A 156 13.35 -18.91 -10.21
CA ARG A 156 14.09 -18.85 -8.95
C ARG A 156 13.77 -17.55 -8.19
N GLY A 157 13.29 -17.68 -6.95
CA GLY A 157 12.97 -16.54 -6.08
C GLY A 157 11.59 -15.93 -6.30
N VAL A 158 10.74 -16.58 -7.10
CA VAL A 158 9.33 -16.22 -7.31
C VAL A 158 8.45 -17.35 -6.78
N SER A 159 7.35 -16.97 -6.13
CA SER A 159 6.33 -17.88 -5.64
C SER A 159 4.99 -17.57 -6.30
N ASN A 160 4.29 -18.61 -6.73
CA ASN A 160 2.94 -18.56 -7.24
C ASN A 160 1.96 -18.47 -6.06
N LEU A 161 1.35 -17.30 -5.88
CA LEU A 161 0.30 -17.09 -4.89
C LEU A 161 -1.01 -17.79 -5.28
N MET A 162 -1.34 -17.76 -6.57
CA MET A 162 -2.55 -18.36 -7.11
C MET A 162 -2.35 -18.69 -8.59
N VAL A 163 -2.86 -19.84 -9.01
CA VAL A 163 -2.94 -20.24 -10.42
C VAL A 163 -4.41 -20.35 -10.77
N VAL A 164 -4.84 -19.59 -11.78
CA VAL A 164 -6.24 -19.51 -12.19
C VAL A 164 -6.40 -20.12 -13.58
N PRO A 165 -7.10 -21.26 -13.72
CA PRO A 165 -7.49 -21.78 -15.02
C PRO A 165 -8.62 -20.94 -15.62
N VAL A 166 -8.43 -20.45 -16.84
CA VAL A 166 -9.48 -19.72 -17.57
C VAL A 166 -10.16 -20.70 -18.53
N TYR A 167 -11.34 -21.19 -18.14
CA TYR A 167 -12.04 -22.23 -18.90
C TYR A 167 -12.69 -21.74 -20.21
N GLY A 168 -13.07 -20.47 -20.29
CA GLY A 168 -13.65 -19.87 -21.50
C GLY A 168 -12.63 -19.08 -22.31
N HIS A 169 -12.93 -18.85 -23.59
CA HIS A 169 -12.13 -17.93 -24.40
C HIS A 169 -12.31 -16.48 -23.92
N PRO A 170 -11.21 -15.76 -23.59
CA PRO A 170 -11.26 -14.35 -23.21
C PRO A 170 -11.93 -13.53 -24.31
N LYS A 171 -12.90 -12.71 -23.94
CA LYS A 171 -13.63 -11.85 -24.89
C LYS A 171 -12.91 -10.54 -25.13
N SER A 172 -12.20 -10.02 -24.12
CA SER A 172 -11.41 -8.80 -24.22
C SER A 172 -9.95 -9.08 -24.53
N ASN A 173 -9.30 -8.12 -25.21
CA ASN A 173 -7.86 -8.18 -25.47
C ASN A 173 -7.03 -7.96 -24.18
N VAL A 174 -7.65 -7.41 -23.15
CA VAL A 174 -7.07 -7.11 -21.84
C VAL A 174 -8.04 -7.60 -20.76
N MET A 175 -7.56 -8.45 -19.85
CA MET A 175 -8.28 -8.84 -18.64
C MET A 175 -7.83 -8.01 -17.46
N LEU A 176 -8.72 -7.76 -16.51
CA LEU A 176 -8.37 -7.07 -15.26
C LEU A 176 -8.20 -8.09 -14.15
N ALA A 177 -6.99 -8.19 -13.60
CA ALA A 177 -6.71 -8.86 -12.35
C ALA A 177 -6.81 -7.88 -11.19
N ARG A 178 -7.64 -8.19 -10.20
CA ARG A 178 -7.75 -7.43 -8.97
C ARG A 178 -7.29 -8.28 -7.80
N VAL A 179 -6.33 -7.76 -7.05
CA VAL A 179 -5.89 -8.36 -5.78
C VAL A 179 -6.31 -7.45 -4.65
N GLN A 180 -7.08 -7.97 -3.70
CA GLN A 180 -7.54 -7.23 -2.54
C GLN A 180 -6.86 -7.75 -1.28
N ALA A 181 -6.26 -6.85 -0.50
CA ALA A 181 -5.69 -7.11 0.81
C ALA A 181 -6.53 -6.44 1.91
N ARG A 182 -6.40 -6.95 3.14
CA ARG A 182 -7.04 -6.39 4.35
C ARG A 182 -8.55 -6.15 4.18
N ASP A 183 -9.26 -7.18 3.71
CA ASP A 183 -10.72 -7.16 3.51
C ASP A 183 -11.23 -5.95 2.68
N GLY A 184 -10.47 -5.54 1.66
CA GLY A 184 -10.89 -4.53 0.68
C GLY A 184 -10.35 -3.12 0.94
N MET A 185 -9.50 -2.92 1.94
CA MET A 185 -8.86 -1.62 2.19
C MET A 185 -7.72 -1.31 1.21
N GLU A 186 -7.08 -2.34 0.64
CA GLU A 186 -6.02 -2.20 -0.34
C GLU A 186 -6.40 -3.00 -1.59
N THR A 187 -6.47 -2.34 -2.74
CA THR A 187 -6.80 -2.97 -4.02
C THR A 187 -5.70 -2.68 -5.02
N LEU A 188 -5.17 -3.74 -5.63
CA LEU A 188 -4.22 -3.68 -6.72
C LEU A 188 -4.90 -4.18 -7.99
N ASP A 189 -5.07 -3.28 -8.95
CA ASP A 189 -5.67 -3.56 -10.25
C ASP A 189 -4.55 -3.65 -11.30
N ILE A 190 -4.50 -4.76 -12.01
CA ILE A 190 -3.44 -5.10 -12.98
C ILE A 190 -4.10 -5.49 -14.29
N ASP A 191 -3.71 -4.81 -15.36
CA ASP A 191 -4.13 -5.14 -16.71
C ASP A 191 -3.27 -6.27 -17.29
N ILE A 192 -3.92 -7.35 -17.73
CA ILE A 192 -3.31 -8.53 -18.31
C ILE A 192 -3.57 -8.52 -19.82
N PRO A 193 -2.56 -8.35 -20.67
CA PRO A 193 -2.72 -8.52 -22.10
C PRO A 193 -2.91 -10.00 -22.45
N VAL A 194 -3.96 -10.32 -23.21
CA VAL A 194 -4.39 -11.70 -23.50
C VAL A 194 -4.27 -12.09 -24.98
N ARG A 195 -3.75 -11.17 -25.80
CA ARG A 195 -3.54 -11.34 -27.24
C ARG A 195 -2.26 -12.10 -27.55
#